data_AF-A0A1J4W6U0-F1
#
_entry.id   AF-A0A1J4W6U0-F1
#
_cell.length_a   1.000
_cell.length_b   1.000
_cell.length_c   1.000
_cell.angle_alpha   90.00
_cell.angle_beta   90.00
_cell.angle_gamma   90.00
#
_symmetry.space_group_name_H-M   'P 1'
#
loop_
_entity.id
_entity.type
_entity.pdbx_description
1 polymer ?
#
loop_
_entity_poly.entity_id
_entity_poly.type
_entity_poly.pdbx_seq_one_letter_code
_entity_poly.pdbx_strand_id
1 'polypeptide(L)' 'MKRKTGDLKKGDMIIVGGQALKIEEIETSDIGKQGTKKCRIVASKEGGEKVTIIRPSDYPFEVK' A
#
# COMPACT_ATOMS: atom_id res chain seq x y z
N MET A 1 12.70 -6.32 -0.51
CA MET A 1 13.19 -5.02 -1.06
C MET A 1 12.29 -3.89 -0.57
N LYS A 2 12.69 -2.61 -0.65
CA LYS A 2 11.77 -1.50 -0.35
C LYS A 2 11.24 -0.90 -1.66
N ARG A 3 9.91 -0.75 -1.79
CA ARG A 3 9.21 -0.09 -2.90
C ARG A 3 8.40 1.08 -2.36
N LYS A 4 8.22 2.15 -3.13
CA LYS A 4 7.37 3.26 -2.73
C LYS A 4 5.91 2.87 -2.84
N THR A 5 5.04 3.45 -2.02
CA THR A 5 3.60 3.16 -2.03
C THR A 5 2.97 3.34 -3.41
N GLY A 6 3.38 4.37 -4.15
CA GLY A 6 2.88 4.67 -5.49
C GLY A 6 3.33 3.67 -6.56
N ASP A 7 4.38 2.89 -6.30
CA ASP A 7 4.86 1.87 -7.23
C ASP A 7 4.16 0.52 -7.02
N LEU A 8 3.39 0.36 -5.94
CA LEU A 8 2.71 -0.89 -5.58
C LEU A 8 1.53 -1.17 -6.51
N LYS A 9 1.25 -2.45 -6.73
CA LYS A 9 0.15 -2.92 -7.59
C LYS A 9 -0.67 -3.99 -6.88
N LYS A 10 -1.91 -4.15 -7.34
CA LYS A 10 -2.75 -5.28 -6.93
C LYS A 10 -2.00 -6.60 -7.15
N GLY A 11 -2.00 -7.47 -6.15
CA GLY A 11 -1.29 -8.74 -6.14
C GLY A 11 0.11 -8.69 -5.54
N ASP A 12 0.72 -7.51 -5.36
CA ASP A 12 2.00 -7.40 -4.64
C ASP A 12 1.83 -7.84 -3.17
N MET A 13 2.87 -8.44 -2.58
CA MET A 13 2.92 -8.76 -1.16
C MET A 13 3.74 -7.72 -0.41
N ILE A 14 3.11 -7.02 0.52
CA ILE A 14 3.75 -6.02 1.40
C ILE A 14 3.88 -6.55 2.81
N ILE A 15 4.94 -6.13 3.50
CA ILE A 15 5.15 -6.46 4.92
C ILE A 15 4.76 -5.25 5.77
N VAL A 16 3.82 -5.48 6.69
CA VAL A 16 3.32 -4.47 7.63
C VAL A 16 3.32 -5.08 9.03
N GLY A 17 4.12 -4.51 9.95
CA GLY A 17 4.24 -5.04 11.31
C GLY A 17 4.76 -6.48 11.37
N GLY A 18 5.62 -6.88 10.42
CA GLY A 18 6.15 -8.23 10.31
C GLY A 18 5.19 -9.25 9.67
N GLN A 19 3.99 -8.83 9.26
CA GLN A 19 3.01 -9.70 8.61
C GLN A 19 2.98 -9.44 7.10
N ALA A 20 2.99 -10.52 6.31
CA ALA A 20 2.80 -10.44 4.86
C ALA A 20 1.32 -10.24 4.54
N LEU A 21 1.03 -9.18 3.79
CA LEU A 21 -0.30 -8.82 3.32
C LEU A 21 -0.31 -8.79 1.79
N LYS A 22 -1.36 -9.34 1.19
CA LYS A 22 -1.56 -9.29 -0.26
C LYS A 22 -2.41 -8.07 -0.62
N ILE A 23 -1.96 -7.23 -1.55
CA ILE A 23 -2.75 -6.08 -2.00
C ILE A 23 -3.93 -6.56 -2.85
N GLU A 24 -5.15 -6.28 -2.39
CA GLU A 24 -6.40 -6.55 -3.10
C GLU A 24 -6.84 -5.37 -3.97
N GLU A 25 -6.58 -4.15 -3.48
CA GLU A 25 -6.97 -2.91 -4.13
C GLU A 25 -5.97 -1.80 -3.79
N ILE A 26 -5.69 -0.94 -4.75
CA ILE A 26 -4.90 0.27 -4.56
C ILE A 26 -5.56 1.43 -5.30
N GLU A 27 -5.78 2.52 -4.59
CA GLU A 27 -6.34 3.76 -5.12
C GLU A 27 -5.35 4.89 -4.84
N THR A 28 -5.03 5.68 -5.84
CA THR A 28 -4.15 6.85 -5.69
C THR A 28 -4.97 8.11 -5.91
N SER A 29 -4.95 9.01 -4.93
CA SER A 29 -5.65 10.28 -4.96
C SER A 29 -4.66 11.44 -5.02
N ASP A 30 -4.89 12.34 -5.98
CA ASP A 30 -4.18 13.60 -6.10
C ASP A 30 -4.79 14.64 -5.14
N ILE A 31 -3.95 15.26 -4.30
CA ILE A 31 -4.42 16.24 -3.31
C ILE A 31 -4.01 17.64 -3.77
N GLY A 32 -4.82 18.25 -4.64
CA GLY A 32 -4.64 19.64 -5.06
C GLY A 32 -3.36 19.94 -5.86
N LYS A 33 -3.14 21.23 -6.18
CA LYS A 33 -2.08 21.69 -7.09
C LYS A 33 -0.63 21.49 -6.61
N GLN A 34 -0.40 21.21 -5.32
CA GLN A 34 0.93 21.04 -4.71
C GLN A 34 1.02 19.93 -3.65
N GLY A 35 -0.01 19.10 -3.46
CA GLY A 35 0.01 18.07 -2.42
C GLY A 35 0.65 16.75 -2.88
N THR A 36 1.36 16.09 -1.96
CA THR A 36 1.86 14.72 -2.15
C THR A 36 0.67 13.77 -2.32
N LYS A 37 0.68 12.98 -3.40
CA LYS A 37 -0.35 11.98 -3.69
C LYS A 37 -0.50 11.04 -2.50
N LYS A 38 -1.73 10.68 -2.15
CA LYS A 38 -2.00 9.64 -1.14
C LYS A 38 -2.43 8.37 -1.83
N CYS A 39 -1.91 7.25 -1.34
CA CYS A 39 -2.30 5.92 -1.79
C CYS A 39 -3.10 5.26 -0.67
N ARG A 40 -4.30 4.81 -1.00
CA ARG A 40 -5.13 3.94 -0.18
C ARG A 40 -4.92 2.51 -0.67
N ILE A 41 -4.45 1.65 0.20
CA ILE A 41 -4.20 0.23 -0.07
C ILE A 41 -5.16 -0.58 0.77
N VAL A 42 -5.90 -1.48 0.14
CA VAL A 42 -6.65 -2.54 0.82
C VAL A 42 -5.85 -3.82 0.64
N ALA A 43 -5.37 -4.39 1.73
CA ALA A 43 -4.57 -5.62 1.72
C ALA A 43 -5.18 -6.68 2.65
N SER A 44 -5.06 -7.94 2.28
CA SER A 44 -5.59 -9.11 3.00
C SER A 44 -4.47 -9.92 3.65
N LYS A 45 -4.70 -10.43 4.87
CA LYS A 45 -3.87 -11.48 5.48
C LYS A 45 -4.27 -12.86 4.96
N GLU A 46 -3.41 -13.86 5.16
CA GLU A 46 -3.72 -15.28 4.92
C GLU A 46 -5.00 -15.75 5.63
N GLY A 47 -5.40 -15.12 6.74
CA GLY A 47 -6.64 -15.41 7.46
C GLY A 47 -7.90 -14.69 6.96
N GLY A 48 -7.83 -13.95 5.85
CA GLY A 48 -8.98 -13.23 5.28
C GLY A 48 -9.30 -11.87 5.92
N GLU A 49 -8.59 -11.49 6.98
CA GLU A 49 -8.67 -10.13 7.54
C GLU A 49 -8.19 -9.10 6.52
N LYS A 50 -9.02 -8.08 6.28
CA LYS A 50 -8.68 -6.95 5.42
C LYS A 50 -8.17 -5.78 6.26
N VAL A 51 -7.09 -5.17 5.82
CA VAL A 51 -6.49 -3.99 6.41
C VAL A 51 -6.49 -2.88 5.36
N THR A 52 -6.99 -1.71 5.73
CA THR A 52 -6.89 -0.50 4.89
C THR A 52 -5.73 0.35 5.40
N ILE A 53 -4.80 0.67 4.52
CA ILE A 53 -3.59 1.45 4.81
C ILE A 53 -3.61 2.70 3.94
N ILE A 54 -3.51 3.88 4.57
CA ILE A 54 -3.45 5.16 3.86
C ILE A 54 -2.09 5.77 4.15
N ARG A 55 -1.28 5.95 3.11
CA ARG A 55 0.05 6.55 3.22
C ARG A 55 0.34 7.46 2.03
N PRO A 56 1.28 8.41 2.17
CA PRO A 56 1.84 9.14 1.05
C PRO A 56 2.43 8.21 -0.02
N SER A 57 2.39 8.61 -1.30
CA SER A 57 2.88 7.82 -2.43
C SER A 57 4.38 7.51 -2.36
N ASP A 58 5.16 8.35 -1.68
CA ASP A 58 6.60 8.22 -1.51
C ASP A 58 6.99 7.38 -0.29
N TYR A 59 6.03 7.01 0.57
CA TYR A 59 6.31 6.19 1.75
C TYR A 59 6.90 4.82 1.35
N PRO A 60 8.01 4.39 1.98
CA PRO A 60 8.64 3.11 1.65
C PRO A 60 7.92 1.94 2.33
N PHE A 61 7.49 0.96 1.54
CA PHE A 61 7.01 -0.34 1.99
C PHE A 61 8.06 -1.42 1.76
N GLU A 62 8.16 -2.33 2.72
CA GLU A 62 8.84 -3.61 2.49
C GLU A 62 7.93 -4.50 1.64
N VAL A 63 8.50 -5.02 0.56
CA VAL A 63 7.84 -5.96 -0.37
C VAL A 63 8.60 -7.27 -0.36
N LYS A 64 7.81 -8.35 -0.37
CA LYS A 64 8.27 -9.73 -0.44
C LYS A 64 8.25 -10.24 -1.88
#